data_AF-A0A183D7H7-F1
#
_entry.id   AF-A0A183D7H7-F1
#
_cell.length_a   1.000
_cell.length_b   1.000
_cell.length_c   1.000
_cell.angle_alpha   90.00
_cell.angle_beta   90.00
_cell.angle_gamma   90.00
#
_symmetry.space_group_name_H-M   'P 1'
#
loop_
_entity.id
_entity.type
_entity.pdbx_description
1 polymer ?
#
loop_
_entity_poly.entity_id
_entity_poly.type
_entity_poly.pdbx_seq_one_letter_code
_entity_poly.pdbx_strand_id
1 'polypeptide(L)'
;MQSNAVKRGQVRQMQTQRFRWYRESRVKWIDIHGIGFAIVMQNENGPCPLLAVVNVLLLRGQISLPHGSTQVDENHLLLLDITECELANYEQNIEDVLTLIPSLPRGLDVNIHFTGCVLALGTLYHI
;
A
#
# COMPACT_ATOMS: atom_id res chain seq x y z
N MET A 1 1.01 -44.28 16.43
CA MET A 1 -0.12 -43.30 16.37
C MET A 1 0.29 -41.82 16.48
N GLN A 2 1.57 -41.45 16.68
CA GLN A 2 2.01 -40.05 16.85
C GLN A 2 2.30 -39.26 15.53
N SER A 3 2.19 -39.88 14.36
CA SER A 3 2.63 -39.29 13.07
C SER A 3 1.69 -38.23 12.48
N ASN A 4 0.39 -38.26 12.78
CA ASN A 4 -0.60 -37.36 12.17
C ASN A 4 -0.74 -36.00 12.86
N ALA A 5 -0.30 -35.86 14.11
CA ALA A 5 -0.31 -34.59 14.83
C ALA A 5 0.86 -33.69 14.41
N VAL A 6 2.06 -34.27 14.28
CA VAL A 6 3.28 -33.57 13.82
C VAL A 6 3.12 -33.04 12.39
N LYS A 7 2.59 -33.88 11.47
CA LYS A 7 2.32 -33.45 10.08
C LYS A 7 1.28 -32.32 10.00
N ARG A 8 0.22 -32.37 10.83
CA ARG A 8 -0.79 -31.29 10.91
C ARG A 8 -0.21 -29.99 11.48
N GLY A 9 0.69 -30.09 12.46
CA GLY A 9 1.42 -28.94 13.01
C GLY A 9 2.34 -28.27 11.98
N GLN A 10 3.10 -29.07 11.22
CA GLN A 10 3.99 -28.57 10.16
C GLN A 10 3.21 -27.91 9.00
N VAL A 11 2.09 -28.50 8.57
CA VAL A 11 1.22 -27.88 7.53
C VAL A 11 0.63 -26.56 8.02
N ARG A 12 0.17 -26.49 9.28
CA ARG A 12 -0.32 -25.24 9.87
C ARG A 12 0.77 -24.17 9.95
N GLN A 13 1.97 -24.50 10.44
CA GLN A 13 3.07 -23.55 10.52
C GLN A 13 3.50 -23.04 9.14
N MET A 14 3.55 -23.91 8.14
CA MET A 14 3.92 -23.53 6.76
C MET A 14 2.85 -22.65 6.11
N GLN A 15 1.56 -22.90 6.38
CA GLN A 15 0.49 -22.00 5.92
C GLN A 15 0.56 -20.64 6.61
N THR A 16 0.73 -20.59 7.94
CA THR A 16 0.86 -19.33 8.68
C THR A 16 2.07 -18.51 8.21
N GLN A 17 3.21 -19.16 7.95
CA GLN A 17 4.39 -18.48 7.39
C GLN A 17 4.10 -17.93 5.98
N ARG A 18 3.47 -18.70 5.09
CA ARG A 18 3.04 -18.20 3.77
C ARG A 18 2.16 -16.96 3.89
N PHE A 19 1.15 -16.98 4.76
CA PHE A 19 0.27 -15.82 4.95
C PHE A 19 1.02 -14.58 5.45
N ARG A 20 2.04 -14.74 6.30
CA ARG A 20 2.88 -13.62 6.77
C ARG A 20 3.73 -13.02 5.64
N TRP A 21 4.35 -13.87 4.81
CA TRP A 21 5.11 -13.41 3.64
C TRP A 21 4.28 -12.60 2.64
N TYR A 22 2.98 -12.87 2.54
CA TYR A 22 2.08 -12.08 1.70
C TYR A 22 1.78 -10.69 2.27
N ARG A 23 1.90 -10.49 3.59
CA ARG A 23 1.51 -9.24 4.27
C ARG A 23 2.68 -8.31 4.62
N GLU A 24 3.92 -8.80 4.56
CA GLU A 24 5.12 -8.02 4.88
C GLU A 24 5.79 -7.51 3.59
N SER A 25 5.63 -6.23 3.27
CA SER A 25 6.28 -5.60 2.13
C SER A 25 7.68 -5.10 2.48
N ARG A 26 8.66 -5.27 1.58
CA ARG A 26 10.03 -4.75 1.80
C ARG A 26 10.08 -3.23 1.62
N VAL A 27 10.93 -2.57 2.39
CA VAL A 27 11.17 -1.12 2.28
C VAL A 27 12.56 -0.88 1.69
N LYS A 28 12.64 -0.01 0.69
CA LYS A 28 13.89 0.50 0.11
C LYS A 28 14.01 1.98 0.43
N TRP A 29 15.09 2.35 1.10
CA TRP A 29 15.42 3.76 1.31
C TRP A 29 16.21 4.31 0.12
N ILE A 30 15.83 5.49 -0.34
CA ILE A 30 16.52 6.21 -1.40
C ILE A 30 16.85 7.63 -0.94
N ASP A 31 17.93 8.19 -1.47
CA ASP A 31 18.29 9.58 -1.26
C ASP A 31 17.91 10.38 -2.52
N ILE A 32 17.16 11.46 -2.33
CA ILE A 32 16.84 12.44 -3.36
C ILE A 32 17.30 13.80 -2.84
N HIS A 33 18.38 14.33 -3.42
CA HIS A 33 18.95 15.64 -3.06
C HIS A 33 19.30 15.78 -1.57
N GLY A 34 19.81 14.70 -0.94
CA GLY A 34 20.18 14.68 0.48
C GLY A 34 19.00 14.43 1.42
N ILE A 35 17.80 14.19 0.89
CA ILE A 35 16.60 13.86 1.66
C ILE A 35 16.29 12.37 1.46
N GLY A 36 16.22 11.63 2.57
CA GLY A 36 15.93 10.21 2.58
C GLY A 36 14.44 9.92 2.49
N PHE A 37 14.02 9.15 1.48
CA PHE A 37 12.65 8.70 1.29
C PHE A 37 12.55 7.17 1.35
N ALA A 38 11.45 6.68 1.90
CA ALA A 38 11.11 5.26 1.86
C ALA A 38 10.28 4.96 0.62
N ILE A 39 10.59 3.85 -0.04
CA ILE A 39 9.77 3.24 -1.09
C ILE A 39 9.39 1.84 -0.63
N VAL A 40 8.09 1.58 -0.57
CA VAL A 40 7.56 0.25 -0.29
C VAL A 40 7.53 -0.56 -1.59
N MET A 41 8.17 -1.72 -1.54
CA MET A 41 8.36 -2.61 -2.68
C MET A 41 7.25 -3.66 -2.73
N GLN A 42 6.77 -3.96 -3.94
CA GLN A 42 5.77 -4.99 -4.16
C GLN A 42 6.35 -6.40 -3.96
N ASN A 43 5.60 -7.24 -3.26
CA ASN A 43 5.82 -8.68 -3.24
C ASN A 43 5.18 -9.36 -4.47
N GLU A 44 5.48 -10.63 -4.70
CA GLU A 44 4.86 -11.38 -5.80
C GLU A 44 3.33 -11.46 -5.60
N ASN A 45 2.55 -10.94 -6.56
CA ASN A 45 1.09 -10.75 -6.47
C ASN A 45 0.63 -9.82 -5.33
N GLY A 46 1.51 -8.96 -4.82
CA GLY A 46 1.17 -7.98 -3.78
C GLY A 46 0.28 -6.83 -4.31
N PRO A 47 -0.26 -6.01 -3.40
CA PRO A 47 -1.29 -5.02 -3.71
C PRO A 47 -0.75 -3.77 -4.41
N CYS A 48 -0.50 -3.87 -5.72
CA CYS A 48 0.05 -2.78 -6.53
C CYS A 48 -0.71 -1.44 -6.37
N PRO A 49 -2.06 -1.40 -6.34
CA PRO A 49 -2.80 -0.14 -6.20
C PRO A 49 -2.54 0.56 -4.85
N LEU A 50 -2.55 -0.19 -3.74
CA LEU A 50 -2.26 0.36 -2.41
C LEU A 50 -0.82 0.90 -2.34
N LEU A 51 0.15 0.12 -2.81
CA LEU A 51 1.55 0.53 -2.80
C LEU A 51 1.82 1.76 -3.67
N ALA A 52 1.08 1.92 -4.78
CA ALA A 52 1.18 3.10 -5.62
C ALA A 52 0.76 4.37 -4.87
N VAL A 53 -0.39 4.34 -4.19
CA VAL A 53 -0.88 5.47 -3.38
C VAL A 53 0.11 5.79 -2.24
N VAL A 54 0.48 4.77 -1.45
CA VAL A 54 1.43 4.91 -0.34
C VAL A 54 2.76 5.50 -0.78
N ASN A 55 3.33 5.02 -1.89
CA ASN A 55 4.62 5.53 -2.37
C ASN A 55 4.53 6.99 -2.84
N VAL A 56 3.40 7.42 -3.42
CA VAL A 56 3.18 8.83 -3.75
C VAL A 56 3.16 9.68 -2.49
N LEU A 57 2.45 9.25 -1.45
CA LEU A 57 2.37 9.98 -0.17
C LEU A 57 3.74 10.04 0.54
N LEU A 58 4.51 8.95 0.53
CA LEU A 58 5.87 8.90 1.08
C LEU A 58 6.80 9.87 0.33
N LEU A 59 6.78 9.87 -1.00
CA LEU A 59 7.63 10.75 -1.82
C LEU A 59 7.22 12.22 -1.73
N ARG A 60 5.96 12.52 -1.41
CA ARG A 60 5.49 13.87 -1.08
C ARG A 60 5.82 14.29 0.35
N GLY A 61 6.29 13.37 1.20
CA GLY A 61 6.56 13.62 2.61
C GLY A 61 5.29 13.81 3.46
N GLN A 62 4.13 13.38 2.97
CA GLN A 62 2.87 13.47 3.70
C GLN A 62 2.78 12.38 4.78
N ILE A 63 3.27 11.18 4.47
CA ILE A 63 3.46 10.11 5.44
C ILE A 63 4.93 9.75 5.54
N SER A 64 5.32 9.10 6.64
CA SER A 64 6.68 8.60 6.85
C SER A 64 6.67 7.23 7.51
N LEU A 65 7.71 6.45 7.26
CA LEU A 65 7.98 5.20 7.97
C LEU A 65 9.10 5.43 8.99
N PRO A 66 9.15 4.64 10.08
CA PRO A 66 10.28 4.67 11.00
C PRO A 66 11.61 4.51 10.27
N HIS A 67 12.58 5.38 10.56
CA HIS A 67 13.88 5.40 9.88
C HIS A 67 14.57 4.04 9.93
N GLY A 68 15.09 3.61 8.78
CA GLY A 68 15.80 2.33 8.67
C GLY A 68 14.87 1.10 8.69
N SER A 69 13.55 1.28 8.63
CA SER A 69 12.63 0.17 8.43
C SER A 69 12.98 -0.62 7.17
N THR A 70 13.00 -1.95 7.29
CA THR A 70 13.33 -2.86 6.18
C THR A 70 12.10 -3.58 5.65
N GLN A 71 11.04 -3.62 6.46
CA GLN A 71 9.75 -4.24 6.15
C GLN A 71 8.61 -3.46 6.80
N VAL A 72 7.42 -3.56 6.22
CA VAL A 72 6.18 -2.96 6.72
C VAL A 72 5.00 -3.88 6.45
N ASP A 73 4.09 -3.97 7.42
CA ASP A 73 2.86 -4.76 7.30
C ASP A 73 1.79 -4.00 6.50
N GLU A 74 1.05 -4.69 5.64
CA GLU A 74 -0.01 -4.10 4.81
C GLU A 74 -1.10 -3.38 5.62
N ASN A 75 -1.47 -3.87 6.81
CA ASN A 75 -2.48 -3.19 7.63
C ASN A 75 -1.96 -1.87 8.19
N HIS A 76 -0.65 -1.78 8.44
CA HIS A 76 -0.03 -0.52 8.81
C HIS A 76 -0.08 0.49 7.67
N LEU A 77 0.13 0.04 6.42
CA LEU A 77 0.02 0.90 5.24
C LEU A 77 -1.41 1.42 5.01
N LEU A 78 -2.41 0.55 5.18
CA LEU A 78 -3.82 0.93 5.11
C LEU A 78 -4.18 1.99 6.15
N LEU A 79 -3.66 1.86 7.38
CA LEU A 79 -3.91 2.83 8.44
C LEU A 79 -3.30 4.20 8.12
N LEU A 80 -2.08 4.24 7.57
CA LEU A 80 -1.40 5.48 7.18
C LEU A 80 -2.15 6.24 6.08
N ASP A 81 -2.74 5.51 5.13
CA ASP A 81 -3.53 6.08 4.04
C ASP A 81 -4.84 6.73 4.58
N ILE A 82 -5.53 6.02 5.48
CA ILE A 82 -6.77 6.52 6.10
C ILE A 82 -6.52 7.79 6.90
N THR A 83 -5.45 7.84 7.71
CA THR A 83 -5.15 9.00 8.56
C THR A 83 -4.89 10.29 7.77
N GLU A 84 -4.36 10.20 6.55
CA GLU A 84 -4.19 11.36 5.67
C GLU A 84 -5.49 11.73 4.94
N CYS A 85 -6.31 10.74 4.57
CA CYS A 85 -7.61 10.98 3.94
C CYS A 85 -8.59 11.74 4.85
N GLU A 86 -8.51 11.58 6.17
CA GLU A 86 -9.40 12.25 7.12
C GLU A 86 -9.23 13.79 7.18
N LEU A 87 -8.18 14.38 6.57
CA LEU A 87 -7.90 15.81 6.67
C LEU A 87 -8.35 16.70 5.49
N ALA A 88 -8.81 16.14 4.38
CA ALA A 88 -9.18 16.92 3.18
C ALA A 88 -10.68 16.77 2.86
N ASN A 89 -11.51 17.66 3.43
CA ASN A 89 -12.97 17.70 3.31
C ASN A 89 -13.54 17.44 1.90
N TYR A 90 -14.32 16.35 1.75
CA TYR A 90 -15.48 16.16 0.86
C TYR A 90 -16.23 14.91 1.37
N GLU A 91 -17.23 15.08 2.26
CA GLU A 91 -17.87 13.99 3.03
C GLU A 91 -18.30 12.79 2.16
N GLN A 92 -18.89 13.04 0.98
CA GLN A 92 -19.35 11.98 0.09
C GLN A 92 -18.20 11.23 -0.61
N ASN A 93 -17.17 11.95 -1.05
CA ASN A 93 -16.01 11.34 -1.72
C ASN A 93 -15.18 10.52 -0.72
N ILE A 94 -15.10 10.98 0.53
CA ILE A 94 -14.42 10.25 1.61
C ILE A 94 -15.18 8.96 1.93
N GLU A 95 -16.51 9.00 2.05
CA GLU A 95 -17.32 7.80 2.30
C GLU A 95 -17.09 6.74 1.22
N ASP A 96 -17.17 7.12 -0.05
CA ASP A 96 -16.93 6.22 -1.19
C ASP A 96 -15.50 5.65 -1.15
N VAL A 97 -14.49 6.47 -0.87
CA VAL A 97 -13.09 6.03 -0.74
C VAL A 97 -12.90 5.06 0.42
N LEU A 98 -13.50 5.32 1.58
CA LEU A 98 -13.43 4.42 2.74
C LEU A 98 -14.03 3.04 2.44
N THR A 99 -15.02 2.94 1.54
CA THR A 99 -15.52 1.64 1.07
C THR A 99 -14.55 0.92 0.12
N LEU A 100 -13.70 1.67 -0.59
CA LEU A 100 -12.78 1.14 -1.61
C LEU A 100 -11.39 0.78 -1.05
N ILE A 101 -10.88 1.51 -0.05
CA ILE A 101 -9.56 1.27 0.57
C ILE A 101 -9.35 -0.21 0.97
N PRO A 102 -10.32 -0.91 1.59
CA PRO A 102 -10.19 -2.33 1.93
C PRO A 102 -10.10 -3.29 0.73
N SER A 103 -10.42 -2.82 -0.48
CA SER A 103 -10.31 -3.60 -1.71
C SER A 103 -8.94 -3.44 -2.39
N LEU A 104 -8.24 -2.31 -2.18
CA LEU A 104 -6.93 -2.03 -2.77
C LEU A 104 -5.88 -3.14 -2.54
N PRO A 105 -5.84 -3.82 -1.38
CA PRO A 105 -4.97 -4.98 -1.18
C PRO A 105 -5.18 -6.13 -2.17
N ARG A 106 -6.39 -6.23 -2.75
CA ARG A 106 -6.79 -7.31 -3.66
C ARG A 106 -6.81 -6.88 -5.12
N GLY A 107 -6.68 -5.57 -5.38
CA GLY A 107 -6.77 -4.98 -6.71
C GLY A 107 -7.80 -3.85 -6.76
N LEU A 108 -7.72 -3.02 -7.79
CA LEU A 108 -8.66 -1.95 -8.07
C LEU A 108 -9.32 -2.23 -9.43
N ASP A 109 -10.65 -2.29 -9.45
CA ASP A 109 -11.41 -2.47 -10.69
C ASP A 109 -11.56 -1.12 -11.39
N VAL A 110 -11.15 -1.05 -12.66
CA VAL A 110 -11.11 0.19 -13.43
C VAL A 110 -11.78 0.00 -14.78
N ASN A 111 -12.71 0.89 -15.10
CA ASN A 111 -13.36 0.90 -16.41
C ASN A 111 -12.58 1.82 -17.37
N ILE A 112 -11.83 1.22 -18.29
CA ILE A 112 -10.92 1.96 -19.19
C ILE A 112 -11.69 2.48 -20.40
N HIS A 113 -11.58 3.78 -20.66
CA HIS A 113 -12.06 4.42 -21.89
C HIS A 113 -10.88 4.78 -22.81
N PHE A 114 -10.93 4.35 -24.07
CA PHE A 114 -9.85 4.56 -25.06
C PHE A 114 -9.94 5.92 -25.78
N THR A 115 -10.32 6.98 -25.06
CA THR A 115 -10.48 8.35 -25.61
C THR A 115 -9.27 9.26 -25.37
N GLY A 116 -8.25 8.77 -24.65
CA GLY A 116 -7.00 9.49 -24.36
C GLY A 116 -6.56 9.31 -22.91
N CYS A 117 -5.32 9.70 -22.60
CA CYS A 117 -4.85 9.76 -21.22
C CYS A 117 -5.26 11.12 -20.63
N VAL A 118 -5.99 11.11 -19.51
CA VAL A 118 -6.28 12.34 -18.77
C VAL A 118 -4.97 12.79 -18.12
N LEU A 119 -4.35 13.82 -18.69
CA LEU A 119 -3.32 14.56 -17.98
C LEU A 119 -4.02 15.36 -16.89
N ALA A 120 -3.80 15.01 -15.63
CA ALA A 120 -4.09 15.90 -14.51
C ALA A 120 -3.10 17.07 -14.54
N LEU A 121 -3.17 17.90 -15.59
CA LEU A 121 -2.54 19.21 -15.61
C LEU A 121 -3.33 20.04 -14.61
N GLY A 122 -2.76 20.13 -13.41
CA GLY A 122 -3.22 21.05 -12.39
C GLY A 122 -3.40 22.43 -13.02
N THR A 123 -4.59 22.98 -12.83
CA THR A 123 -4.89 24.38 -13.05
C THR A 123 -3.93 25.22 -12.21
N LEU A 124 -2.80 25.64 -12.79
CA LEU A 124 -1.91 26.67 -12.26
C LEU A 124 -0.93 27.03 -13.38
N TYR A 125 -1.26 28.08 -14.11
CA TYR A 125 -0.42 29.23 -14.48
C TYR A 125 -1.22 30.08 -15.48
N HIS A 126 -2.01 31.01 -14.94
CA HIS A 126 -2.28 32.27 -15.64
C HIS A 126 -1.07 33.17 -15.39
N ILE A 127 -0.20 33.30 -16.41
CA ILE A 127 0.56 34.52 -16.71
C ILE A 127 0.39 34.74 -18.21
#